data_AF-A0A1D2WDW8-F1
#
_entry.id   AF-A0A1D2WDW8-F1
#
_cell.length_a   1.000
_cell.length_b   1.000
_cell.length_c   1.000
_cell.angle_alpha   90.00
_cell.angle_beta   90.00
_cell.angle_gamma   90.00
#
_symmetry.space_group_name_H-M   'P 1'
#
loop_
_entity.id
_entity.type
_entity.pdbx_description
1 polymer ?
#
loop_
_entity_poly.entity_id
_entity_poly.type
_entity_poly.pdbx_seq_one_letter_code
_entity_poly.pdbx_strand_id
1 'polypeptide(L)'
;MGELSDALDEFSEISREFHARIQKILRDKYCWKCPMRSTSKNTFCNELDAWIRLTGAFERGVQDNMLNNVAYDELEIITSRYLFKLLKKHKRHLKCNKTTILKLKEDVDPFALKEDLLFIEENPESVKTNDLILWPQICPVSFYWFSKAKILGIIPFKILKVEKSFQKEGHKFVQVENSLEIPLEYITGKLIKIISKNDPVYSKLDL
;
A
#
# COMPACT_ATOMS: atom_id res chain seq x y z
N MET A 1 -1.78 27.04 23.11
CA MET A 1 -1.63 25.67 22.54
C MET A 1 -2.79 24.85 23.06
N GLY A 2 -3.37 23.98 22.24
CA GLY A 2 -4.58 23.23 22.61
C GLY A 2 -4.24 21.78 22.97
N GLU A 3 -5.15 21.10 23.68
CA GLU A 3 -4.96 19.74 24.21
C GLU A 3 -4.45 18.72 23.17
N LEU A 4 -4.84 18.87 21.90
CA LEU A 4 -4.34 18.04 20.81
C LEU A 4 -2.83 18.23 20.55
N SER A 5 -2.35 19.47 20.61
CA SER A 5 -0.92 19.77 20.43
C SER A 5 -0.12 19.16 21.56
N ASP A 6 -0.59 19.33 22.79
CA ASP A 6 0.09 18.85 23.99
C ASP A 6 0.22 17.31 23.96
N ALA A 7 -0.83 16.59 23.54
CA ALA A 7 -0.80 15.14 23.35
C ALA A 7 0.18 14.69 22.25
N LEU A 8 0.28 15.45 21.14
CA LEU A 8 1.24 15.16 20.08
C LEU A 8 2.68 15.42 20.50
N ASP A 9 2.90 16.46 21.30
CA ASP A 9 4.21 16.80 21.85
C ASP A 9 4.67 15.74 22.87
N GLU A 10 3.78 15.30 23.76
CA GLU A 10 4.05 14.20 24.70
C GLU A 10 4.42 12.91 23.95
N PHE A 11 3.63 12.52 22.94
CA PHE A 11 3.93 11.35 22.13
C PHE A 11 5.27 11.50 21.38
N SER A 12 5.61 12.70 20.93
CA SER A 12 6.86 12.98 20.24
C SER A 12 8.07 12.85 21.16
N GLU A 13 7.98 13.31 22.41
CA GLU A 13 9.03 13.12 23.42
C GLU A 13 9.22 11.64 23.75
N ILE A 14 8.13 10.91 24.04
CA ILE A 14 8.17 9.46 24.30
C ILE A 14 8.80 8.71 23.12
N SER A 15 8.39 9.05 21.90
CA SER A 15 8.94 8.44 20.68
C SER A 15 10.44 8.68 20.54
N ARG A 16 10.92 9.88 20.92
CA ARG A 16 12.35 10.24 20.89
C ARG A 16 13.16 9.38 21.86
N GLU A 17 12.64 9.17 23.07
CA GLU A 17 13.25 8.29 24.08
C GLU A 17 13.32 6.84 23.61
N PHE A 18 12.21 6.29 23.10
CA PHE A 18 12.16 4.91 22.61
C PHE A 18 13.05 4.71 21.38
N HIS A 19 13.12 5.68 20.47
CA HIS A 19 14.03 5.64 19.34
C HIS A 19 15.49 5.52 19.81
N ALA A 20 15.94 6.38 20.74
CA ALA A 20 17.29 6.32 21.29
C ALA A 20 17.57 4.99 22.01
N ARG A 21 16.58 4.47 22.75
CA ARG A 21 16.68 3.18 23.44
C ARG A 21 16.82 2.01 22.46
N ILE A 22 16.01 1.96 21.40
CA ILE A 22 16.08 0.90 20.38
C ILE A 22 17.43 0.96 19.66
N GLN A 23 17.92 2.13 19.28
CA GLN A 23 19.24 2.28 18.67
C GLN A 23 20.36 1.73 19.57
N LYS A 24 20.30 2.00 20.87
CA LYS A 24 21.26 1.44 21.84
C LYS A 24 21.18 -0.09 21.86
N ILE A 25 19.98 -0.66 21.93
CA ILE A 25 19.77 -2.11 21.90
C ILE A 25 20.33 -2.73 20.60
N LEU A 26 20.07 -2.11 19.44
CA LEU A 26 20.58 -2.57 18.15
C LEU A 26 22.11 -2.58 18.12
N ARG A 27 22.75 -1.48 18.53
CA ARG A 27 24.22 -1.37 18.65
C ARG A 27 24.80 -2.45 19.55
N ASP A 28 24.22 -2.64 20.73
CA ASP A 28 24.81 -3.46 21.77
C ASP A 28 24.57 -4.96 21.52
N LYS A 29 23.39 -5.35 21.04
CA LYS A 29 22.96 -6.75 20.95
C LYS A 29 22.96 -7.36 19.54
N TYR A 30 22.86 -6.54 18.49
CA TYR A 30 22.64 -7.03 17.13
C TYR A 30 23.77 -6.66 16.16
N CYS A 31 24.41 -5.50 16.34
CA CYS A 31 25.49 -5.07 15.45
C CYS A 31 26.83 -5.80 15.64
N TRP A 32 27.03 -6.53 16.74
CA TRP A 32 28.33 -7.15 17.04
C TRP A 32 28.73 -8.28 16.08
N LYS A 33 27.76 -8.90 15.38
CA LYS A 33 27.99 -9.87 14.29
C LYS A 33 27.79 -9.30 12.88
N CYS A 34 27.51 -8.00 12.73
CA CYS A 34 27.21 -7.42 11.43
C CYS A 34 28.48 -7.33 10.55
N PRO A 35 28.49 -7.91 9.33
CA PRO A 35 29.63 -7.81 8.41
C PRO A 35 29.99 -6.36 8.05
N MET A 36 29.00 -5.46 8.09
CA MET A 36 29.15 -4.02 7.80
C MET A 36 29.34 -3.17 9.07
N ARG A 37 29.79 -3.75 10.18
CA ARG A 37 29.95 -3.03 11.46
C ARG A 37 30.88 -1.81 11.37
N SER A 38 31.92 -1.87 10.55
CA SER A 38 32.87 -0.77 10.35
C SER A 38 32.28 0.41 9.57
N THR A 39 31.25 0.18 8.75
CA THR A 39 30.58 1.21 7.93
C THR A 39 29.19 1.58 8.44
N SER A 40 28.73 0.97 9.54
CA SER A 40 27.34 1.10 10.03
C SER A 40 26.95 2.55 10.35
N LYS A 41 27.91 3.38 10.78
CA LYS A 41 27.71 4.81 11.04
C LYS A 41 27.52 5.63 9.77
N ASN A 42 28.09 5.19 8.65
CA ASN A 42 27.97 5.86 7.36
C ASN A 42 26.72 5.42 6.60
N THR A 43 26.19 4.24 6.92
CA THR A 43 25.01 3.64 6.30
C THR A 43 23.72 3.84 7.11
N PHE A 44 23.81 4.45 8.31
CA PHE A 44 22.68 4.77 9.19
C PHE A 44 21.74 3.56 9.47
N CYS A 45 22.30 2.35 9.53
CA CYS A 45 21.49 1.13 9.60
C CYS A 45 20.65 1.05 10.88
N ASN A 46 21.19 1.54 12.01
CA ASN A 46 20.50 1.46 13.30
C ASN A 46 19.40 2.50 13.40
N GLU A 47 19.64 3.69 12.85
CA GLU A 47 18.68 4.77 12.71
C GLU A 47 17.49 4.29 11.86
N LEU A 48 17.78 3.67 10.71
CA LEU A 48 16.75 3.14 9.82
C LEU A 48 15.96 2.00 10.47
N ASP A 49 16.62 1.00 11.05
CA ASP A 49 15.92 -0.15 11.67
C ASP A 49 15.12 0.29 12.91
N ALA A 50 15.66 1.18 13.74
CA ALA A 50 14.92 1.76 14.86
C ALA A 50 13.67 2.53 14.38
N TRP A 51 13.79 3.32 13.31
CA TRP A 51 12.66 4.04 12.72
C TRP A 51 11.57 3.10 12.18
N ILE A 52 11.96 2.07 11.42
CA ILE A 52 11.02 1.08 10.87
C ILE A 52 10.27 0.37 12.01
N ARG A 53 11.00 -0.10 13.02
CA ARG A 53 10.41 -0.83 14.17
C ARG A 53 9.48 0.05 14.99
N LEU A 54 9.87 1.31 15.25
CA LEU A 54 9.06 2.24 16.03
C LEU A 54 7.77 2.61 15.28
N THR A 55 7.86 2.82 13.96
CA THR A 55 6.70 3.08 13.11
C THR A 55 5.74 1.88 13.12
N GLY A 56 6.27 0.66 12.94
CA GLY A 56 5.45 -0.56 13.00
C GLY A 56 4.87 -0.85 14.40
N ALA A 57 5.53 -0.43 15.48
CA ALA A 57 4.98 -0.53 16.83
C ALA A 57 3.86 0.50 17.06
N PHE A 58 4.04 1.74 16.61
CA PHE A 58 3.03 2.78 16.66
C PHE A 58 1.76 2.37 15.91
N GLU A 59 1.89 1.92 14.66
CA GLU A 59 0.74 1.49 13.86
C GLU A 59 -0.02 0.34 14.51
N ARG A 60 0.70 -0.67 15.03
CA ARG A 60 0.08 -1.77 15.77
C ARG A 60 -0.66 -1.28 17.01
N GLY A 61 -0.07 -0.39 17.79
CA GLY A 61 -0.73 0.17 18.98
C GLY A 61 -2.02 0.93 18.64
N VAL A 62 -2.00 1.74 17.57
CA VAL A 62 -3.20 2.44 17.08
C VAL A 62 -4.26 1.44 16.61
N GLN A 63 -3.84 0.42 15.85
CA GLN A 63 -4.76 -0.58 15.32
C GLN A 63 -5.35 -1.47 16.42
N ASP A 64 -4.56 -1.96 17.36
CA ASP A 64 -5.04 -2.76 18.48
C ASP A 64 -6.08 -1.95 19.27
N ASN A 65 -5.83 -0.67 19.50
CA ASN A 65 -6.81 0.22 20.12
C ASN A 65 -8.08 0.38 19.25
N MET A 66 -7.96 0.50 17.92
CA MET A 66 -9.13 0.56 17.04
C MET A 66 -9.93 -0.75 17.04
N LEU A 67 -9.28 -1.90 16.87
CA LEU A 67 -9.92 -3.21 16.85
C LEU A 67 -10.65 -3.54 18.15
N ASN A 68 -10.15 -3.03 19.28
CA ASN A 68 -10.80 -3.20 20.58
C ASN A 68 -12.03 -2.30 20.77
N ASN A 69 -12.16 -1.21 20.01
CA ASN A 69 -13.15 -0.16 20.24
C ASN A 69 -14.11 0.07 19.05
N VAL A 70 -13.84 -0.52 17.88
CA VAL A 70 -14.51 -0.24 16.61
C VAL A 70 -14.81 -1.56 15.91
N ALA A 71 -16.00 -1.71 15.32
CA ALA A 71 -16.34 -2.91 14.59
C ALA A 71 -15.48 -3.06 13.31
N TYR A 72 -15.25 -4.30 12.86
CA TYR A 72 -14.39 -4.56 11.70
C TYR A 72 -14.87 -3.84 10.42
N ASP A 73 -16.17 -3.84 10.15
CA ASP A 73 -16.78 -3.11 9.03
C ASP A 73 -16.51 -1.59 9.08
N GLU A 74 -16.49 -1.01 10.28
CA GLU A 74 -16.20 0.41 10.48
C GLU A 74 -14.72 0.71 10.28
N LEU A 75 -13.82 -0.23 10.61
CA LEU A 75 -12.39 -0.11 10.37
C LEU A 75 -12.06 -0.04 8.87
N GLU A 76 -12.74 -0.83 8.03
CA GLU A 76 -12.59 -0.76 6.58
C GLU A 76 -12.99 0.61 6.03
N ILE A 77 -14.07 1.20 6.56
CA ILE A 77 -14.54 2.54 6.19
C ILE A 77 -13.50 3.61 6.58
N ILE A 78 -12.97 3.55 7.82
CA ILE A 78 -11.94 4.48 8.30
C ILE A 78 -10.69 4.41 7.40
N THR A 79 -10.29 3.20 7.03
CA THR A 79 -9.12 2.97 6.18
C THR A 79 -9.34 3.50 4.77
N SER A 80 -10.48 3.20 4.16
CA SER A 80 -10.88 3.75 2.86
C SER A 80 -10.81 5.29 2.89
N ARG A 81 -11.34 5.92 3.94
CA ARG A 81 -11.26 7.38 4.13
C ARG A 81 -9.84 7.92 4.19
N TYR A 82 -8.96 7.26 4.94
CA TYR A 82 -7.55 7.65 5.04
C TYR A 82 -6.87 7.59 3.67
N LEU A 83 -7.02 6.47 2.96
CA LEU A 83 -6.43 6.26 1.64
C LEU A 83 -6.99 7.24 0.61
N PHE A 84 -8.30 7.51 0.61
CA PHE A 84 -8.90 8.52 -0.25
C PHE A 84 -8.26 9.90 -0.05
N LYS A 85 -8.11 10.34 1.21
CA LYS A 85 -7.48 11.63 1.54
C LYS A 85 -6.04 11.69 1.04
N LEU A 86 -5.28 10.60 1.23
CA LEU A 86 -3.89 10.52 0.81
C LEU A 86 -3.76 10.53 -0.71
N LEU A 87 -4.52 9.68 -1.42
CA LEU A 87 -4.55 9.63 -2.88
C LEU A 87 -4.95 10.98 -3.47
N LYS A 88 -5.96 11.64 -2.91
CA LYS A 88 -6.38 12.98 -3.34
C LYS A 88 -5.28 14.02 -3.15
N LYS A 89 -4.52 13.96 -2.05
CA LYS A 89 -3.37 14.86 -1.82
C LYS A 89 -2.32 14.68 -2.91
N HIS A 90 -1.96 13.45 -3.26
CA HIS A 90 -0.99 13.17 -4.32
C HIS A 90 -1.52 13.49 -5.73
N LYS A 91 -2.78 13.16 -6.02
CA LYS A 91 -3.43 13.45 -7.32
C LYS A 91 -3.64 14.93 -7.59
N ARG A 92 -3.87 15.77 -6.56
CA ARG A 92 -4.03 17.24 -6.73
C ARG A 92 -2.86 17.91 -7.46
N HIS A 93 -1.68 17.32 -7.44
CA HIS A 93 -0.50 17.82 -8.13
C HIS A 93 -0.34 17.28 -9.56
N LEU A 94 -1.15 16.30 -9.95
CA LEU A 94 -1.12 15.67 -11.27
C LEU A 94 -2.24 16.25 -12.15
N LYS A 95 -1.88 16.74 -13.34
CA LYS A 95 -2.83 17.19 -14.37
C LYS A 95 -3.21 16.07 -15.36
N CYS A 96 -2.75 14.85 -15.12
CA CYS A 96 -2.92 13.72 -16.02
C CYS A 96 -3.31 12.46 -15.25
N ASN A 97 -4.00 11.57 -15.95
CA ASN A 97 -4.22 10.21 -15.46
C ASN A 97 -2.94 9.41 -15.69
N LYS A 98 -2.44 8.77 -14.63
CA LYS A 98 -1.24 7.94 -14.72
C LYS A 98 -1.62 6.54 -15.20
N THR A 99 -1.04 6.15 -16.31
CA THR A 99 -1.10 4.77 -16.81
C THR A 99 0.29 4.17 -16.76
N THR A 100 0.38 2.85 -16.68
CA THR A 100 1.65 2.13 -16.62
C THR A 100 1.55 0.83 -17.40
N ILE A 101 2.67 0.37 -17.92
CA ILE A 101 2.80 -0.94 -18.55
C ILE A 101 3.63 -1.81 -17.62
N LEU A 102 3.08 -2.93 -17.18
CA LEU A 102 3.77 -3.91 -16.35
C LEU A 102 4.10 -5.15 -17.18
N LYS A 103 5.37 -5.54 -17.23
CA LYS A 103 5.79 -6.80 -17.84
C LYS A 103 5.71 -7.94 -16.82
N LEU A 104 4.92 -8.96 -17.12
CA LEU A 104 4.76 -10.11 -16.24
C LEU A 104 6.00 -11.01 -16.24
N LYS A 105 6.45 -11.37 -15.03
CA LYS A 105 7.57 -12.30 -14.81
C LYS A 105 7.10 -13.74 -14.57
N GLU A 106 5.82 -13.92 -14.29
CA GLU A 106 5.15 -15.17 -13.98
C GLU A 106 3.71 -15.11 -14.50
N ASP A 107 3.07 -16.26 -14.61
CA ASP A 107 1.66 -16.35 -15.01
C ASP A 107 0.76 -15.74 -13.92
N VAL A 108 -0.29 -15.05 -14.33
CA VAL A 108 -1.32 -14.51 -13.44
C VAL A 108 -2.65 -15.13 -13.83
N ASP A 109 -2.84 -16.36 -13.38
CA ASP A 109 -4.01 -17.16 -13.70
C ASP A 109 -5.32 -16.51 -13.20
N PRO A 110 -6.44 -16.70 -13.94
CA PRO A 110 -6.55 -17.28 -15.27
C PRO A 110 -6.36 -16.26 -16.42
N PHE A 111 -5.87 -15.05 -16.14
CA PHE A 111 -6.06 -13.89 -17.02
C PHE A 111 -4.91 -13.63 -17.98
N ALA A 112 -3.66 -13.79 -17.54
CA ALA A 112 -2.49 -13.38 -18.30
C ALA A 112 -1.33 -14.35 -18.10
N LEU A 113 -0.50 -14.49 -19.13
CA LEU A 113 0.66 -15.38 -19.12
C LEU A 113 1.95 -14.59 -18.89
N LYS A 114 3.00 -15.30 -18.49
CA LYS A 114 4.36 -14.78 -18.39
C LYS A 114 4.78 -14.11 -19.70
N GLU A 115 5.50 -12.99 -19.57
CA GLU A 115 5.91 -12.08 -20.66
C GLU A 115 4.80 -11.20 -21.27
N ASP A 116 3.52 -11.41 -20.92
CA ASP A 116 2.47 -10.47 -21.32
C ASP A 116 2.70 -9.11 -20.65
N LEU A 117 2.25 -8.06 -21.34
CA LEU A 117 2.28 -6.70 -20.81
C LEU A 117 0.87 -6.30 -20.36
N LEU A 118 0.75 -5.83 -19.12
CA LEU A 118 -0.49 -5.27 -18.58
C LEU A 118 -0.48 -3.76 -18.75
N PHE A 119 -1.35 -3.25 -19.60
CA PHE A 119 -1.62 -1.81 -19.68
C PHE A 119 -2.67 -1.43 -18.65
N ILE A 120 -2.27 -0.63 -17.66
CA ILE A 120 -3.06 -0.37 -16.46
C ILE A 120 -3.31 1.13 -16.25
N GLU A 121 -4.51 1.45 -15.78
CA GLU A 121 -4.82 2.74 -15.15
C GLU A 121 -4.51 2.63 -13.65
N GLU A 122 -3.57 3.42 -13.13
CA GLU A 122 -3.25 3.41 -11.70
C GLU A 122 -4.32 4.15 -10.89
N ASN A 123 -4.69 3.59 -9.73
CA ASN A 123 -5.63 4.20 -8.78
C ASN A 123 -6.92 4.71 -9.46
N PRO A 124 -7.71 3.80 -10.06
CA PRO A 124 -8.89 4.17 -10.87
C PRO A 124 -9.93 4.92 -10.03
N GLU A 125 -10.57 5.93 -10.62
CA GLU A 125 -11.64 6.70 -9.94
C GLU A 125 -13.00 6.03 -10.00
N SER A 126 -13.14 5.10 -10.96
CA SER A 126 -14.32 4.30 -11.17
C SER A 126 -13.96 2.97 -11.84
N VAL A 127 -14.79 1.98 -11.54
CA VAL A 127 -14.73 0.62 -12.03
C VAL A 127 -16.16 0.15 -12.31
N LYS A 128 -16.32 -0.61 -13.38
CA LYS A 128 -17.60 -1.11 -13.87
C LYS A 128 -17.63 -2.63 -13.79
N THR A 129 -18.83 -3.20 -13.87
CA THR A 129 -19.00 -4.65 -14.02
C THR A 129 -18.20 -5.17 -15.21
N ASN A 130 -17.55 -6.31 -15.01
CA ASN A 130 -16.59 -6.97 -15.89
C ASN A 130 -15.21 -6.32 -16.02
N ASP A 131 -14.93 -5.19 -15.36
CA ASP A 131 -13.56 -4.66 -15.32
C ASP A 131 -12.64 -5.65 -14.59
N LEU A 132 -11.42 -5.77 -15.09
CA LEU A 132 -10.34 -6.50 -14.42
C LEU A 132 -9.53 -5.51 -13.58
N ILE A 133 -9.32 -5.83 -12.31
CA ILE A 133 -8.66 -4.95 -11.35
C ILE A 133 -7.45 -5.63 -10.72
N LEU A 134 -6.44 -4.83 -10.39
CA LEU A 134 -5.29 -5.27 -9.62
C LEU A 134 -5.62 -5.16 -8.13
N TRP A 135 -5.72 -6.32 -7.48
CA TRP A 135 -5.94 -6.45 -6.06
C TRP A 135 -4.65 -6.83 -5.34
N PRO A 136 -4.17 -6.06 -4.35
CA PRO A 136 -2.97 -6.40 -3.59
C PRO A 136 -3.14 -7.75 -2.88
N GLN A 137 -2.19 -8.67 -3.09
CA GLN A 137 -2.16 -9.96 -2.38
C GLN A 137 -1.78 -9.79 -0.91
N ILE A 138 -1.02 -8.74 -0.61
CA ILE A 138 -0.69 -8.34 0.74
C ILE A 138 -1.54 -7.11 1.03
N CYS A 139 -2.69 -7.30 1.68
CA CYS A 139 -3.39 -6.22 2.34
C CYS A 139 -2.84 -6.16 3.77
N PRO A 140 -1.90 -5.27 4.06
CA PRO A 140 -1.21 -5.26 5.34
C PRO A 140 -2.14 -4.71 6.42
N VAL A 141 -1.95 -5.26 7.59
CA VAL A 141 -2.45 -4.79 8.89
C VAL A 141 -2.02 -3.32 9.15
N SER A 142 -0.89 -2.89 8.56
CA SER A 142 -0.33 -1.53 8.64
C SER A 142 -0.76 -0.62 7.46
N PHE A 143 -1.58 0.38 7.75
CA PHE A 143 -2.09 1.32 6.75
C PHE A 143 -1.02 2.26 6.17
N TYR A 144 -0.04 2.71 6.96
CA TYR A 144 0.96 3.63 6.46
C TYR A 144 2.03 2.92 5.62
N TRP A 145 2.43 1.69 5.96
CA TRP A 145 3.24 0.87 5.03
C TRP A 145 2.47 0.58 3.73
N PHE A 146 1.20 0.17 3.80
CA PHE A 146 0.37 -0.06 2.60
C PHE A 146 0.37 1.15 1.69
N SER A 147 0.10 2.32 2.28
CA SER A 147 -0.05 3.55 1.52
C SER A 147 1.27 3.96 0.86
N LYS A 148 2.41 3.80 1.54
CA LYS A 148 3.74 4.02 0.95
C LYS A 148 4.03 3.04 -0.19
N ALA A 149 3.82 1.74 0.04
CA ALA A 149 4.06 0.71 -0.96
C ALA A 149 3.17 0.92 -2.21
N LYS A 150 1.93 1.34 -1.99
CA LYS A 150 0.95 1.64 -3.04
C LYS A 150 1.36 2.83 -3.88
N ILE A 151 1.85 3.90 -3.25
CA ILE A 151 2.37 5.08 -3.96
C ILE A 151 3.62 4.73 -4.80
N LEU A 152 4.46 3.82 -4.31
CA LEU A 152 5.68 3.40 -4.99
C LEU A 152 5.46 2.31 -6.05
N GLY A 153 4.27 1.70 -6.12
CA GLY A 153 3.92 0.69 -7.12
C GLY A 153 4.56 -0.69 -6.92
N ILE A 154 4.99 -1.03 -5.70
CA ILE A 154 5.78 -2.26 -5.41
C ILE A 154 4.91 -3.35 -4.75
N ILE A 155 3.59 -3.33 -4.94
CA ILE A 155 2.70 -4.28 -4.26
C ILE A 155 2.44 -5.51 -5.15
N PRO A 156 2.73 -6.74 -4.69
CA PRO A 156 2.29 -7.96 -5.36
C PRO A 156 0.77 -7.98 -5.49
N PHE A 157 0.26 -8.38 -6.65
CA PHE A 157 -1.16 -8.32 -6.95
C PHE A 157 -1.68 -9.63 -7.54
N LYS A 158 -2.98 -9.83 -7.42
CA LYS A 158 -3.76 -10.76 -8.26
C LYS A 158 -4.73 -9.95 -9.11
N ILE A 159 -5.13 -10.50 -10.25
CA ILE A 159 -6.18 -9.92 -11.08
C ILE A 159 -7.51 -10.47 -10.58
N LEU A 160 -8.50 -9.60 -10.36
CA LEU A 160 -9.86 -9.98 -10.02
C LEU A 160 -10.83 -9.37 -11.01
N LYS A 161 -11.94 -10.06 -11.26
CA LYS A 161 -13.04 -9.55 -12.07
C LYS A 161 -14.11 -8.91 -11.19
N VAL A 162 -14.53 -7.70 -11.56
CA VAL A 162 -15.61 -6.99 -10.88
C VAL A 162 -16.96 -7.56 -11.31
N GLU A 163 -17.75 -8.04 -10.35
CA GLU A 163 -19.12 -8.50 -10.57
C GLU A 163 -20.09 -7.31 -10.50
N LYS A 164 -19.90 -6.44 -9.50
CA LYS A 164 -20.77 -5.30 -9.25
C LYS A 164 -20.01 -4.16 -8.58
N SER A 165 -20.40 -2.93 -8.87
CA SER A 165 -19.99 -1.75 -8.10
C SER A 165 -21.20 -1.14 -7.38
N PHE A 166 -21.00 -0.71 -6.13
CA PHE A 166 -22.06 -0.19 -5.27
C PHE A 166 -21.51 0.82 -4.25
N GLN A 167 -22.41 1.41 -3.46
CA GLN A 167 -22.04 2.29 -2.35
C GLN A 167 -22.56 1.71 -1.03
N LYS A 168 -21.71 1.74 0.00
CA LYS A 168 -22.02 1.38 1.39
C LYS A 168 -21.54 2.55 2.26
N GLU A 169 -22.42 3.12 3.08
CA GLU A 169 -22.09 4.26 3.98
C GLU A 169 -21.42 5.47 3.28
N GLY A 170 -21.80 5.75 2.03
CA GLY A 170 -21.21 6.84 1.23
C GLY A 170 -19.82 6.56 0.66
N HIS A 171 -19.33 5.32 0.80
CA HIS A 171 -18.07 4.84 0.26
C HIS A 171 -18.31 3.89 -0.93
N LYS A 172 -17.42 3.94 -1.93
CA LYS A 172 -17.54 3.09 -3.14
C LYS A 172 -16.90 1.73 -2.88
N PHE A 173 -17.66 0.69 -3.10
CA PHE A 173 -17.21 -0.70 -3.01
C PHE A 173 -17.38 -1.41 -4.34
N VAL A 174 -16.60 -2.46 -4.53
CA VAL A 174 -16.81 -3.46 -5.57
C VAL A 174 -17.01 -4.83 -4.95
N GLN A 175 -17.90 -5.60 -5.56
CA GLN A 175 -18.02 -7.02 -5.33
C GLN A 175 -17.22 -7.74 -6.41
N VAL A 176 -16.39 -8.67 -5.98
CA VAL A 176 -15.60 -9.56 -6.85
C VAL A 176 -15.96 -11.02 -6.56
N GLU A 177 -15.32 -11.94 -7.28
CA GLU A 177 -15.48 -13.38 -7.12
C GLU A 177 -15.52 -13.82 -5.63
N ASN A 178 -16.40 -14.77 -5.31
CA ASN A 178 -16.74 -15.24 -3.95
C ASN A 178 -17.48 -14.21 -3.07
N SER A 179 -18.17 -13.25 -3.67
CA SER A 179 -18.91 -12.19 -2.95
C SER A 179 -18.03 -11.35 -2.01
N LEU A 180 -16.73 -11.28 -2.28
CA LEU A 180 -15.82 -10.45 -1.51
C LEU A 180 -16.09 -8.98 -1.84
N GLU A 181 -16.38 -8.18 -0.82
CA GLU A 181 -16.56 -6.74 -0.94
C GLU A 181 -15.23 -6.02 -0.68
N ILE A 182 -14.88 -5.09 -1.58
CA ILE A 182 -13.59 -4.41 -1.57
C ILE A 182 -13.82 -2.90 -1.71
N PRO A 183 -13.25 -2.06 -0.81
CA PRO A 183 -13.24 -0.62 -1.02
C PRO A 183 -12.46 -0.24 -2.27
N LEU A 184 -13.00 0.70 -3.08
CA LEU A 184 -12.34 1.19 -4.30
C LEU A 184 -10.92 1.69 -4.03
N GLU A 185 -10.69 2.33 -2.87
CA GLU A 185 -9.40 2.89 -2.48
C GLU A 185 -8.32 1.83 -2.24
N TYR A 186 -8.65 0.55 -2.14
CA TYR A 186 -7.67 -0.52 -1.98
C TYR A 186 -7.15 -1.01 -3.34
N ILE A 187 -7.94 -0.89 -4.41
CA ILE A 187 -7.58 -1.26 -5.78
C ILE A 187 -6.35 -0.47 -6.25
N THR A 188 -5.30 -1.17 -6.69
CA THR A 188 -4.04 -0.53 -7.11
C THR A 188 -4.06 -0.09 -8.57
N GLY A 189 -4.81 -0.82 -9.41
CA GLY A 189 -4.99 -0.46 -10.81
C GLY A 189 -6.21 -1.12 -11.45
N LYS A 190 -6.65 -0.58 -12.57
CA LYS A 190 -7.63 -1.20 -13.48
C LYS A 190 -6.91 -1.59 -14.75
N LEU A 191 -7.10 -2.83 -15.19
CA LEU A 191 -6.52 -3.35 -16.42
C LEU A 191 -7.30 -2.79 -17.62
N ILE A 192 -6.61 -2.07 -18.49
CA ILE A 192 -7.16 -1.55 -19.74
C ILE A 192 -7.03 -2.61 -20.84
N LYS A 193 -5.86 -3.26 -20.93
CA LYS A 193 -5.56 -4.25 -21.95
C LYS A 193 -4.42 -5.19 -21.51
N ILE A 194 -4.53 -6.45 -21.91
CA ILE A 194 -3.42 -7.41 -21.90
C ILE A 194 -2.83 -7.42 -23.31
N ILE A 195 -1.55 -7.10 -23.43
CA ILE A 195 -0.83 -7.03 -24.69
C ILE A 195 0.08 -8.25 -24.73
N SER A 196 -0.37 -9.28 -25.44
CA SER A 196 0.41 -10.49 -25.65
C SER A 196 1.45 -10.31 -26.75
N LYS A 197 2.39 -11.25 -26.88
CA LYS A 197 3.42 -11.22 -27.95
C LYS A 197 2.84 -11.16 -29.37
N ASN A 198 1.62 -11.68 -29.55
CA ASN A 198 0.92 -11.68 -30.83
C ASN A 198 0.16 -10.37 -31.10
N ASP A 199 0.13 -9.44 -30.15
CA ASP A 199 -0.55 -8.16 -30.31
C ASP A 199 0.26 -7.25 -31.25
N PRO A 200 -0.36 -6.60 -32.25
CA PRO A 200 0.31 -5.67 -33.17
C PRO A 200 1.02 -4.50 -32.49
N VAL A 201 0.65 -4.18 -31.24
CA VAL A 201 1.27 -3.13 -30.44
C VAL A 201 2.57 -3.62 -29.80
N TYR A 202 2.71 -4.92 -29.53
CA TYR A 202 3.87 -5.49 -28.83
C TYR A 202 5.17 -5.19 -29.57
N SER A 203 5.19 -5.40 -30.89
CA SER A 203 6.38 -5.13 -31.72
C SER A 203 6.75 -3.65 -31.85
N LYS A 204 5.86 -2.74 -31.43
CA LYS A 204 6.08 -1.29 -31.46
C LYS A 204 6.58 -0.73 -30.14
N LEU A 205 6.59 -1.54 -29.08
CA LEU A 205 6.95 -1.07 -27.74
C LEU A 205 8.47 -1.13 -27.46
N ASP A 206 9.28 -1.78 -28.31
CA ASP A 206 10.75 -1.86 -28.18
C ASP A 206 11.21 -2.28 -26.75
N LEU A 207 10.48 -3.22 -26.14
CA LEU A 207 10.65 -3.73 -24.76
C LEU A 207 11.30 -5.12 -24.69
#